data_AF-A0A218L480-F1
#
_entry.id   AF-A0A218L480-F1
#
_cell.length_a   1.000
_cell.length_b   1.000
_cell.length_c   1.000
_cell.angle_alpha   90.00
_cell.angle_beta   90.00
_cell.angle_gamma   90.00
#
_symmetry.space_group_name_H-M   'P 1'
#
loop_
_entity.id
_entity.type
_entity.pdbx_description
1 polymer ?
#
loop_
_entity_poly.entity_id
_entity_poly.type
_entity_poly.pdbx_seq_one_letter_code
_entity_poly.pdbx_strand_id
1 'polypeptide(L)'
;MICGGGNHSQFSAKLKLEGESHISQIIDISNLYSGLEFDGVNFIDINNKNEIVKSCDNEGEIIIGTLFEIGRLLVKHKVYFDNKIKKATKND
;
A
#
# COMPACT_ATOMS: atom_id res chain seq x y z
N MET A 1 9.62 25.60 -4.81
CA MET A 1 10.82 24.73 -4.81
C MET A 1 10.30 23.29 -4.80
N ILE A 2 10.46 22.56 -5.92
CA ILE A 2 9.97 21.17 -6.03
C ILE A 2 10.99 20.29 -5.31
N CYS A 3 10.61 19.71 -4.18
CA CYS A 3 11.48 18.83 -3.41
C CYS A 3 11.72 17.52 -4.17
N GLY A 4 12.82 17.45 -4.93
CA GLY A 4 13.23 16.28 -5.73
C GLY A 4 14.12 15.28 -4.99
N GLY A 5 14.11 15.27 -3.65
CA GLY A 5 15.09 14.54 -2.83
C GLY A 5 14.47 13.55 -1.86
N GLY A 6 13.80 12.51 -2.35
CA GLY A 6 13.45 11.31 -1.58
C GLY A 6 12.48 11.50 -0.39
N ASN A 7 11.88 10.40 0.06
CA ASN A 7 10.87 10.35 1.14
C ASN A 7 11.28 11.12 2.43
N HIS A 8 12.59 11.23 2.70
CA HIS A 8 13.13 11.97 3.84
C HIS A 8 12.89 13.48 3.79
N SER A 9 12.94 14.11 2.61
CA SER A 9 12.71 15.55 2.51
C SER A 9 11.22 15.89 2.62
N GLN A 10 10.32 15.01 2.16
CA GLN A 10 8.88 15.21 2.27
C GLN A 10 8.39 15.08 3.72
N PHE A 11 8.90 14.09 4.46
CA PHE A 11 8.58 13.96 5.89
C PHE A 11 9.13 15.14 6.72
N SER A 12 10.35 15.58 6.42
CA SER A 12 10.96 16.76 7.06
C SER A 12 10.23 18.06 6.74
N ALA A 13 9.79 18.25 5.48
CA ALA A 13 8.97 19.37 5.04
C ALA A 13 7.63 19.42 5.80
N LYS A 14 6.96 18.26 5.93
CA LYS A 14 5.70 18.15 6.68
C LYS A 14 5.86 18.44 8.17
N LEU A 15 6.97 18.02 8.79
CA LEU A 15 7.28 18.33 10.20
C LEU A 15 7.62 19.80 10.44
N LYS A 16 8.20 20.48 9.43
CA LYS A 16 8.56 21.90 9.51
C LYS A 16 7.45 22.85 9.05
N LEU A 17 6.30 22.33 8.58
CA LEU A 17 5.24 23.08 7.88
C LEU A 17 5.77 23.89 6.68
N GLU A 18 6.94 23.51 6.16
CA GLU A 18 7.61 24.19 5.06
C GLU A 18 7.60 23.26 3.85
N GLY A 19 6.77 23.58 2.87
CA GLY A 19 6.67 22.83 1.62
C GLY A 19 5.25 22.40 1.31
N GLU A 20 4.84 22.64 0.07
CA GLU A 20 3.56 22.27 -0.46
C GLU A 20 3.62 20.85 -1.05
N SER A 21 3.11 19.87 -0.31
CA SER A 21 3.00 18.48 -0.79
C SER A 21 1.66 18.29 -1.51
N HIS A 22 1.72 17.85 -2.76
CA HIS A 22 0.55 17.63 -3.60
C HIS A 22 0.51 16.16 -4.02
N ILE A 23 -0.64 15.51 -3.89
CA ILE A 23 -0.85 14.17 -4.44
C ILE A 23 -0.93 14.31 -5.95
N SER A 24 0.06 13.79 -6.67
CA SER A 24 0.08 13.81 -8.14
C SER A 24 -0.83 12.75 -8.74
N GLN A 25 -0.99 11.62 -8.05
CA GLN A 25 -1.75 10.48 -8.54
C GLN A 25 -2.27 9.61 -7.40
N ILE A 26 -3.48 9.07 -7.58
CA ILE A 26 -4.06 8.01 -6.75
C ILE A 26 -4.29 6.82 -7.67
N ILE A 27 -3.78 5.65 -7.29
CA ILE A 27 -3.98 4.40 -8.02
C ILE A 27 -4.69 3.44 -7.07
N ASP A 28 -5.89 3.02 -7.46
CA ASP A 28 -6.61 1.98 -6.73
C ASP A 28 -6.19 0.60 -7.24
N ILE A 29 -5.48 -0.13 -6.38
CA ILE A 29 -5.00 -1.50 -6.64
C ILE A 29 -5.85 -2.56 -5.93
N SER A 30 -6.94 -2.15 -5.26
CA SER A 30 -7.79 -3.07 -4.50
C SER A 30 -8.50 -4.11 -5.38
N ASN A 31 -8.71 -3.79 -6.67
CA ASN A 31 -9.26 -4.72 -7.66
C ASN A 31 -8.41 -5.99 -7.83
N LEU A 32 -7.13 -5.95 -7.48
CA LEU A 32 -6.23 -7.10 -7.59
C LEU A 32 -6.30 -8.03 -6.38
N TYR A 33 -6.92 -7.60 -5.27
CA TYR A 33 -7.02 -8.39 -4.03
C TYR A 33 -7.76 -9.72 -4.18
N SER A 34 -8.65 -9.84 -5.17
CA SER A 34 -9.40 -11.07 -5.42
C SER A 34 -8.59 -12.13 -6.16
N GLY A 35 -7.49 -11.75 -6.82
CA GLY A 35 -6.73 -12.65 -7.68
C GLY A 35 -5.28 -12.83 -7.29
N LEU A 36 -4.70 -11.90 -6.53
CA LEU A 36 -3.29 -11.91 -6.17
C LEU A 36 -3.07 -11.94 -4.66
N GLU A 37 -2.05 -12.68 -4.25
CA GLU A 37 -1.50 -12.76 -2.91
C GLU A 37 -0.02 -12.40 -2.94
N PHE A 38 0.51 -11.81 -1.87
CA PHE A 38 1.94 -11.57 -1.75
C PHE A 38 2.52 -12.39 -0.60
N ASP A 39 3.54 -13.22 -0.89
CA ASP A 39 4.12 -14.18 0.07
C ASP A 39 5.32 -13.63 0.87
N GLY A 40 5.70 -12.36 0.62
CA GLY A 40 6.90 -11.73 1.19
C GLY A 40 8.00 -11.47 0.15
N VAL A 41 7.97 -12.17 -0.98
CA VAL A 41 8.96 -12.02 -2.07
C VAL A 41 8.28 -11.94 -3.44
N ASN A 42 7.15 -12.63 -3.62
CA ASN A 42 6.47 -12.81 -4.89
C ASN A 42 4.99 -12.45 -4.79
N PHE A 43 4.47 -11.91 -5.88
CA PHE A 43 3.05 -11.87 -6.17
C PHE A 43 2.63 -13.18 -6.84
N ILE A 44 1.63 -13.82 -6.26
CA ILE A 44 1.15 -15.16 -6.60
C ILE A 44 -0.30 -15.06 -7.05
N ASP A 45 -0.64 -15.72 -8.15
CA ASP A 45 -2.03 -15.85 -8.61
C ASP A 45 -2.76 -16.96 -7.84
N ILE A 46 -3.79 -16.56 -7.10
CA ILE A 46 -4.62 -17.45 -6.26
C ILE A 46 -5.52 -18.33 -7.14
N ASN A 47 -5.93 -17.85 -8.31
CA ASN A 47 -6.83 -18.55 -9.21
C ASN A 47 -6.08 -19.56 -10.10
N ASN A 48 -4.81 -19.28 -10.43
CA ASN A 48 -4.01 -20.10 -11.35
C ASN A 48 -2.92 -20.92 -10.64
N LYS A 49 -3.31 -21.78 -9.69
CA LYS A 49 -2.43 -22.75 -9.01
C LYS A 49 -1.19 -22.16 -8.33
N ASN A 50 -1.26 -20.93 -7.82
CA ASN A 50 -0.14 -20.24 -7.19
C ASN A 50 1.04 -19.98 -8.15
N GLU A 51 0.76 -19.64 -9.40
CA GLU A 51 1.77 -19.18 -10.34
C GLU A 51 2.38 -17.84 -9.88
N ILE A 52 3.70 -17.72 -10.00
CA ILE A 52 4.40 -16.46 -9.69
C ILE A 52 4.16 -15.48 -10.84
N VAL A 53 3.41 -14.42 -10.56
CA VAL A 53 3.12 -13.35 -11.51
C VAL A 53 4.26 -12.35 -11.57
N LYS A 54 4.87 -12.07 -10.40
CA LYS A 54 6.02 -11.17 -10.29
C LYS A 54 6.84 -11.49 -9.05
N SER A 55 8.15 -11.63 -9.23
CA SER A 55 9.13 -11.59 -8.13
C SER A 55 9.57 -10.15 -7.87
N CYS A 56 9.75 -9.80 -6.60
CA CYS A 56 10.26 -8.50 -6.17
C CYS A 56 11.76 -8.60 -5.92
N ASP A 57 12.53 -7.73 -6.57
CA ASP A 57 14.00 -7.81 -6.58
C ASP A 57 14.67 -6.74 -5.72
N ASN A 58 13.88 -5.80 -5.18
CA ASN A 58 14.38 -4.73 -4.34
C ASN A 58 13.45 -4.42 -3.16
N GLU A 59 14.02 -3.74 -2.15
CA GLU A 59 13.33 -3.39 -0.91
C GLU A 59 12.06 -2.55 -1.14
N GLY A 60 12.07 -1.65 -2.13
CA GLY A 60 10.90 -0.83 -2.45
C GLY A 60 9.72 -1.69 -2.92
N GLU A 61 9.98 -2.65 -3.80
CA GLU A 61 8.95 -3.60 -4.28
C GLU A 61 8.44 -4.50 -3.15
N ILE A 62 9.33 -4.93 -2.24
CA ILE A 62 8.95 -5.72 -1.06
C ILE A 62 8.04 -4.90 -0.12
N ILE A 63 8.37 -3.62 0.13
CA ILE A 63 7.53 -2.72 0.94
C ILE A 63 6.15 -2.55 0.29
N ILE A 64 6.11 -2.34 -1.03
CA ILE A 64 4.85 -2.20 -1.77
C ILE A 64 4.02 -3.49 -1.67
N GLY A 65 4.64 -4.67 -1.88
CA GLY A 65 3.97 -5.96 -1.73
C GLY A 65 3.46 -6.20 -0.32
N THR A 66 4.22 -5.79 0.69
CA THR A 66 3.81 -5.88 2.10
C THR A 66 2.58 -5.00 2.38
N LEU A 67 2.57 -3.75 1.91
CA LEU A 67 1.41 -2.86 2.05
C LEU A 67 0.18 -3.40 1.30
N PHE A 68 0.40 -3.98 0.11
CA PHE A 68 -0.63 -4.65 -0.66
C PHE A 68 -1.29 -5.79 0.13
N GLU A 69 -0.48 -6.70 0.69
CA GLU A 69 -0.98 -7.85 1.43
C GLU A 69 -1.71 -7.44 2.71
N ILE A 70 -1.17 -6.45 3.43
CA ILE A 70 -1.86 -5.87 4.60
C ILE A 70 -3.24 -5.37 4.16
N GLY A 71 -3.33 -4.54 3.11
CA GLY A 71 -4.61 -4.03 2.62
C GLY A 71 -5.59 -5.13 2.21
N ARG A 72 -5.10 -6.17 1.53
CA ARG A 72 -5.88 -7.36 1.13
C ARG A 72 -6.46 -8.08 2.35
N LEU A 73 -5.64 -8.34 3.36
CA LEU A 73 -6.04 -9.00 4.60
C LEU A 73 -7.01 -8.13 5.42
N LEU A 74 -6.81 -6.81 5.47
CA LEU A 74 -7.74 -5.88 6.12
C LEU A 74 -9.14 -5.96 5.52
N VAL A 75 -9.25 -6.04 4.18
CA VAL A 75 -10.53 -6.17 3.47
C VAL A 75 -11.15 -7.55 3.66
N LYS A 76 -10.34 -8.62 3.71
CA LYS A 76 -10.80 -9.99 3.95
C LYS A 76 -11.30 -10.19 5.38
N HIS A 77 -10.60 -9.60 6.36
CA HIS A 77 -10.82 -9.78 7.79
C HIS A 77 -11.38 -8.53 8.49
N LYS A 78 -12.43 -7.90 7.90
CA LYS A 78 -13.12 -6.68 8.42
C LYS A 78 -13.60 -6.76 9.88
N VAL A 79 -13.54 -7.93 10.51
CA VAL A 79 -14.00 -8.21 11.87
C VAL A 79 -12.92 -7.96 12.93
N TYR A 80 -11.62 -8.01 12.59
CA TYR A 80 -10.55 -7.93 13.60
C TYR A 80 -10.11 -6.52 13.99
N PHE A 81 -10.49 -5.50 13.22
CA PHE A 81 -10.13 -4.12 13.52
C PHE A 81 -11.26 -3.45 14.30
N ASP A 82 -10.97 -3.18 15.57
CA ASP A 82 -11.83 -2.54 16.56
C ASP A 82 -12.59 -1.34 15.93
N ASN A 83 -13.83 -1.12 16.35
CA ASN A 83 -14.76 -0.15 15.75
C ASN A 83 -14.22 1.30 15.72
N LYS A 84 -13.10 1.56 16.41
CA LYS A 84 -12.34 2.80 16.37
C LYS A 84 -11.73 3.11 15.00
N ILE A 85 -11.25 2.11 14.25
CA ILE A 85 -10.63 2.33 12.92
C ILE A 85 -11.71 2.57 11.85
N LYS A 86 -12.87 1.90 11.97
CA LYS A 86 -14.02 2.07 11.06
C LYS A 86 -14.60 3.49 11.05
N LYS A 87 -14.41 4.28 12.12
CA LYS A 87 -14.84 5.69 12.17
C LYS A 87 -13.92 6.63 11.40
N ALA A 88 -12.66 6.26 11.17
CA ALA A 88 -11.70 7.10 10.44
C ALA A 88 -11.77 6.94 8.91
N THR A 89 -12.45 5.90 8.42
CA THR A 89 -12.57 5.59 6.98
C THR A 89 -13.96 5.88 6.41
N LYS A 90 -14.94 6.23 7.25
CA LYS A 90 -16.19 6.84 6.80
C LYS A 90 -16.04 8.35 6.89
N ASN A 91 -15.57 8.96 5.81
CA ASN A 91 -15.98 10.33 5.51
C ASN A 91 -17.32 10.21 4.79
N ASP A 92 -18.34 10.83 5.39
CA ASP A 92 -19.63 11.12 4.74
C ASP A 92 -19.42 12.02 3.50
#